data_AF-A0A1F9Z151-F1
#
_entry.id   AF-A0A1F9Z151-F1
#
_cell.length_a   1.000
_cell.length_b   1.000
_cell.length_c   1.000
_cell.angle_alpha   90.00
_cell.angle_beta   90.00
_cell.angle_gamma   90.00
#
_symmetry.space_group_name_H-M   'P 1'
#
loop_
_entity.id
_entity.type
_entity.pdbx_description
1 polymer ?
#
loop_
_entity_poly.entity_id
_entity_poly.type
_entity_poly.pdbx_seq_one_letter_code
_entity_poly.pdbx_strand_id
1 'polypeptide(L)'
;MKSKLAILSFVLGLVSFLQLFGIEKAILAIIFGTIALKEIVSDQKLTGKNYAYSAIILGSLYILVIITFIIIKGPDMLKNVGIMR
;
A
#
# COMPACT_ATOMS: atom_id res chain seq x y z
N MET A 1 -8.94 -15.01 -17.64
CA MET A 1 -7.88 -15.36 -16.66
C MET A 1 -7.74 -14.22 -15.68
N LYS A 2 -7.60 -14.48 -14.37
CA LYS A 2 -7.33 -13.42 -13.39
C LYS A 2 -5.90 -12.93 -13.57
N SER A 3 -5.68 -11.63 -13.63
CA SER A 3 -4.32 -11.08 -13.78
C SER A 3 -3.50 -11.41 -12.53
N LYS A 4 -2.42 -12.19 -12.68
CA LYS A 4 -1.52 -12.58 -11.57
C LYS A 4 -0.95 -11.35 -10.85
N LEU A 5 -0.73 -10.27 -11.59
CA LEU A 5 -0.20 -9.01 -11.07
C LEU A 5 -1.20 -8.32 -10.12
N ALA A 6 -2.50 -8.38 -10.40
CA ALA A 6 -3.52 -7.81 -9.52
C ALA A 6 -3.59 -8.54 -8.16
N ILE A 7 -3.42 -9.86 -8.17
CA ILE A 7 -3.41 -10.68 -6.95
C ILE A 7 -2.13 -10.40 -6.15
N LEU A 8 -0.97 -10.36 -6.83
CA LEU A 8 0.31 -10.00 -6.20
C LEU A 8 0.26 -8.62 -5.54
N SER A 9 -0.31 -7.63 -6.23
CA SER A 9 -0.42 -6.27 -5.69
C SER A 9 -1.33 -6.20 -4.47
N PHE A 10 -2.44 -6.95 -4.48
CA PHE A 10 -3.35 -7.03 -3.35
C PHE A 10 -2.71 -7.69 -2.12
N VAL A 11 -1.95 -8.77 -2.33
CA VAL A 11 -1.21 -9.45 -1.26
C VAL A 11 -0.09 -8.55 -0.72
N LEU A 12 0.65 -7.85 -1.59
CA LEU A 12 1.67 -6.88 -1.17
C LEU A 12 1.05 -5.73 -0.35
N GLY A 13 -0.11 -5.23 -0.76
CA GLY A 13 -0.86 -4.22 -0.01
C GLY A 13 -1.24 -4.70 1.39
N LEU A 14 -1.80 -5.91 1.50
CA LEU A 14 -2.14 -6.53 2.80
C LEU A 14 -0.91 -6.76 3.68
N VAL A 15 0.19 -7.27 3.12
CA VAL A 15 1.44 -7.51 3.85
C VAL A 15 2.08 -6.21 4.34
N SER A 16 1.82 -5.08 3.69
CA SER A 16 2.32 -3.77 4.12
C SER A 16 1.78 -3.35 5.50
N PHE A 17 0.57 -3.79 5.87
CA PHE A 17 0.00 -3.49 7.19
C PHE A 17 0.60 -4.32 8.34
N LEU A 18 1.25 -5.44 8.05
CA LEU A 18 1.80 -6.35 9.07
C LEU A 18 3.18 -5.92 9.59
N GLN A 19 3.87 -5.00 8.92
CA GLN A 19 5.26 -4.65 9.25
C GLN A 19 5.42 -3.13 9.34
N LEU A 20 6.02 -2.64 10.43
CA LEU A 20 6.22 -1.19 10.72
C LEU A 20 7.03 -0.44 9.63
N PHE A 21 7.88 -1.14 8.87
CA PHE A 21 8.58 -0.64 7.67
C PHE A 21 7.82 -0.96 6.37
N GLY A 22 6.50 -1.13 6.43
CA GLY A 22 5.66 -1.50 5.28
C GLY A 22 5.54 -0.43 4.20
N ILE A 23 6.19 0.72 4.33
CA ILE A 23 6.14 1.84 3.38
C ILE A 23 6.67 1.40 2.00
N GLU A 24 7.80 0.68 1.96
CA GLU A 24 8.39 0.19 0.71
C GLU A 24 7.44 -0.79 0.01
N LYS A 25 6.78 -1.66 0.78
CA LYS A 25 5.80 -2.62 0.27
C LYS A 25 4.51 -1.93 -0.18
N ALA A 26 4.09 -0.86 0.50
CA ALA A 26 2.91 -0.08 0.14
C ALA A 26 3.13 0.66 -1.18
N ILE A 27 4.31 1.24 -1.39
CA ILE A 27 4.71 1.86 -2.66
C ILE A 27 4.69 0.81 -3.78
N LEU A 28 5.28 -0.37 -3.55
CA LEU A 28 5.24 -1.46 -4.52
C LEU A 28 3.81 -1.93 -4.82
N ALA A 29 2.94 -2.01 -3.81
CA ALA A 29 1.52 -2.37 -3.99
C ALA A 29 0.74 -1.34 -4.80
N ILE A 30 1.07 -0.04 -4.70
CA ILE A 30 0.46 1.02 -5.50
C ILE A 30 0.99 0.95 -6.95
N ILE A 31 2.29 0.77 -7.14
CA ILE A 31 2.91 0.66 -8.48
C ILE A 31 2.37 -0.56 -9.22
N PHE A 32 2.46 -1.75 -8.62
CA PHE A 32 1.93 -2.98 -9.21
C PHE A 32 0.40 -2.90 -9.39
N GLY A 33 -0.32 -2.19 -8.52
CA GLY A 33 -1.76 -2.03 -8.61
C GLY A 33 -2.14 -1.17 -9.80
N THR A 34 -1.38 -0.10 -10.03
CA THR A 34 -1.55 0.80 -11.18
C THR A 34 -1.19 0.10 -12.48
N ILE A 35 -0.08 -0.64 -12.51
CA ILE A 35 0.33 -1.43 -13.69
C ILE A 35 -0.74 -2.50 -14.00
N ALA A 36 -1.19 -3.25 -12.99
CA ALA A 36 -2.23 -4.26 -13.16
C ALA A 36 -3.55 -3.64 -13.65
N LEU A 37 -3.95 -2.48 -13.11
CA LEU A 37 -5.15 -1.78 -13.57
C LEU A 37 -5.01 -1.35 -15.04
N LYS A 38 -3.85 -0.82 -15.43
CA LYS A 38 -3.54 -0.43 -16.81
C LYS A 38 -3.56 -1.64 -17.76
N GLU A 39 -3.00 -2.77 -17.34
CA GLU A 39 -3.03 -4.04 -18.10
C GLU A 39 -4.45 -4.57 -18.27
N ILE A 40 -5.28 -4.52 -17.22
CA ILE A 40 -6.68 -4.96 -17.27
C ILE A 40 -7.56 -4.01 -18.10
N VAL A 41 -7.23 -2.72 -18.16
CA VAL A 41 -7.92 -1.75 -19.02
C VAL A 41 -7.50 -1.91 -20.48
N SER A 42 -6.22 -2.19 -20.72
CA SER A 42 -5.65 -2.41 -22.06
C SER A 42 -6.08 -3.75 -22.67
N ASP A 43 -6.23 -4.79 -21.84
CA ASP A 43 -6.59 -6.14 -22.27
C ASP A 43 -7.96 -6.52 -21.67
N GLN A 44 -9.04 -6.30 -22.45
CA GLN A 44 -10.43 -6.54 -22.00
C GLN A 44 -10.74 -8.01 -21.63
N LYS A 45 -9.82 -8.96 -21.88
CA LYS A 45 -9.93 -10.37 -21.48
C LYS A 45 -9.54 -10.63 -20.01
N LEU A 46 -8.89 -9.68 -19.36
CA LEU A 46 -8.44 -9.83 -17.97
C LEU A 46 -9.55 -9.37 -17.01
N THR A 47 -9.87 -10.23 -16.06
CA THR A 47 -10.88 -9.96 -15.02
C THR A 47 -10.15 -9.78 -13.68
N GLY A 48 -10.46 -8.70 -12.95
CA GLY A 48 -9.79 -8.40 -11.68
C GLY A 48 -9.63 -6.93 -11.31
N LYS A 49 -10.31 -6.00 -12.00
CA LYS A 49 -10.26 -4.55 -11.72
C LYS A 49 -10.48 -4.24 -10.24
N ASN A 50 -11.43 -4.95 -9.60
CA ASN A 50 -11.73 -4.77 -8.18
C ASN A 50 -10.53 -5.07 -7.27
N TYR A 51 -9.69 -6.07 -7.58
CA TYR A 51 -8.52 -6.37 -6.76
C TYR A 51 -7.44 -5.30 -6.88
N ALA A 52 -7.22 -4.77 -8.10
CA ALA A 52 -6.30 -3.67 -8.31
C ALA A 52 -6.78 -2.39 -7.60
N TYR A 53 -8.08 -2.09 -7.68
CA TYR A 53 -8.68 -0.96 -6.98
C TYR A 53 -8.58 -1.11 -5.46
N SER A 54 -8.90 -2.28 -4.93
CA SER A 54 -8.75 -2.57 -3.50
C SER A 54 -7.30 -2.47 -3.04
N ALA A 55 -6.33 -2.93 -3.85
CA ALA A 55 -4.90 -2.80 -3.52
C ALA A 55 -4.46 -1.32 -3.42
N ILE A 56 -4.89 -0.47 -4.35
CA ILE A 56 -4.60 0.96 -4.33
C ILE A 56 -5.25 1.64 -3.12
N ILE A 57 -6.52 1.31 -2.84
CA ILE A 57 -7.24 1.83 -1.65
C ILE A 57 -6.53 1.39 -0.37
N LEU A 58 -6.17 0.11 -0.22
CA LEU A 58 -5.45 -0.40 0.94
C LEU A 58 -4.09 0.28 1.11
N GLY A 59 -3.31 0.44 0.03
CA GLY A 59 -2.03 1.15 0.07
C GLY A 59 -2.17 2.61 0.48
N SER A 60 -3.18 3.31 -0.05
CA SER A 60 -3.48 4.69 0.33
C SER A 60 -3.92 4.81 1.80
N LEU A 61 -4.75 3.90 2.27
CA LEU A 61 -5.20 3.84 3.66
C LEU A 61 -4.01 3.60 4.62
N TYR A 62 -3.06 2.74 4.24
CA TYR A 62 -1.84 2.50 5.00
C TYR A 62 -1.00 3.78 5.16
N ILE A 63 -0.81 4.52 4.07
CA ILE A 63 -0.08 5.80 4.11
C ILE A 63 -0.76 6.78 5.07
N LEU A 64 -2.10 6.87 5.02
CA LEU A 64 -2.88 7.67 5.95
C LEU A 64 -2.64 7.27 7.42
N VAL A 65 -2.70 5.98 7.72
CA VAL A 65 -2.44 5.45 9.07
C VAL A 65 -1.03 5.79 9.54
N ILE A 66 -0.02 5.64 8.68
CA ILE A 66 1.37 5.98 8.99
C ILE A 66 1.53 7.47 9.27
N ILE A 67 0.93 8.35 8.45
CA ILE A 67 0.97 9.80 8.67
C ILE A 67 0.35 10.15 10.02
N THR A 68 -0.84 9.63 10.32
CA THR A 68 -1.50 9.85 11.62
C THR A 68 -0.65 9.33 12.78
N PHE A 69 -0.03 8.16 12.62
CA PHE A 69 0.86 7.59 13.64
C PHE A 69 2.10 8.47 13.87
N ILE A 70 2.71 9.00 12.82
CA ILE A 70 3.85 9.93 12.94
C ILE A 70 3.43 11.24 13.61
N ILE A 71 2.26 11.80 13.30
CA ILE A 71 1.82 13.05 13.92
C ILE A 71 1.52 12.86 15.42
N ILE A 72 0.88 11.74 15.79
CA ILE A 72 0.47 11.50 17.18
C ILE A 72 1.62 10.96 18.03
N LYS A 73 2.33 9.93 17.55
CA LYS A 73 3.38 9.22 18.29
C LYS A 73 4.80 9.61 17.90
N GLY A 74 5.00 10.25 16.75
CA GLY A 74 6.31 10.80 16.37
C GLY A 74 6.88 11.80 17.37
N PRO A 75 6.12 12.76 17.94
CA PRO A 75 6.66 13.64 18.98
C PRO A 75 7.08 12.87 20.24
N ASP A 76 6.31 11.86 20.67
CA ASP A 76 6.69 10.99 21.80
C ASP A 76 7.95 10.17 21.52
N MET A 77 8.11 9.68 20.29
CA MET A 77 9.32 8.95 19.86
C MET A 77 10.54 9.87 19.81
N LEU A 78 10.41 11.10 19.29
CA LEU A 78 11.49 12.10 19.26
C LEU A 78 11.91 12.56 20.66
N LYS A 79 10.94 12.66 21.58
CA LYS A 79 11.18 12.95 22.98
C LYS A 79 11.89 11.80 23.70
N ASN A 80 11.48 10.55 23.47
CA ASN A 80 12.16 9.36 24.02
C ASN A 80 13.57 9.11 23.45
N VAL A 81 13.83 9.56 22.22
CA VAL A 81 15.16 9.48 21.58
C VAL A 81 16.05 10.68 21.94
N GLY A 82 15.54 11.65 22.73
CA GLY A 82 16.33 12.77 23.27
C GLY A 82 16.61 13.88 22.27
N ILE A 83 15.89 13.94 21.15
CA ILE A 83 16.08 14.95 20.08
C ILE A 83 15.26 16.22 20.35
N MET A 84 14.20 16.13 21.16
CA MET A 84 13.49 17.30 21.69
C MET A 84 13.67 17.37 23.21
N ARG A 85 14.40 18.40 23.65
CA ARG A 85 14.45 18.85 25.05
C ARG A 85 13.18 19.61 25.39
#